data_AF-A0A7G8GJS7-F1
#
_entry.id   AF-A0A7G8GJS7-F1
#
_cell.length_a   1.000
_cell.length_b   1.000
_cell.length_c   1.000
_cell.angle_alpha   90.00
_cell.angle_beta   90.00
_cell.angle_gamma   90.00
#
_symmetry.space_group_name_H-M   'P 1'
#
loop_
_entity.id
_entity.type
_entity.pdbx_description
1 polymer ?
#
loop_
_entity_poly.entity_id
_entity_poly.type
_entity_poly.pdbx_seq_one_letter_code
_entity_poly.pdbx_strand_id
1 'polypeptide(L)' 'MNSERRQRLHDLLLALIAREEGLPLMDQTLPEEGSAAEPARWLDQNRRTLQRYQALVRTAVTLDALMDAEENAG' A
#
# COMPACT_ATOMS: atom_id res chain seq x y z
N MET A 1 -21.91 4.51 -9.04
CA MET A 1 -21.14 5.44 -8.19
C MET A 1 -20.17 4.79 -7.20
N ASN A 2 -20.56 4.17 -6.08
CA ASN A 2 -19.55 3.67 -5.12
C ASN A 2 -18.70 2.50 -5.67
N SER A 3 -19.27 1.66 -6.56
CA SER A 3 -18.52 0.55 -7.17
C SER A 3 -17.52 1.00 -8.25
N GLU A 4 -17.84 2.00 -9.06
CA GLU A 4 -16.95 2.51 -10.12
C GLU A 4 -15.73 3.19 -9.51
N ARG A 5 -15.93 4.05 -8.50
CA ARG A 5 -14.82 4.70 -7.79
C ARG A 5 -13.89 3.67 -7.12
N ARG A 6 -14.46 2.62 -6.49
CA ARG A 6 -13.66 1.52 -5.94
C ARG A 6 -12.87 0.78 -7.01
N GLN A 7 -13.45 0.55 -8.19
CA GLN A 7 -12.77 -0.10 -9.30
C GLN A 7 -11.60 0.75 -9.80
N ARG A 8 -11.81 2.05 -10.03
CA ARG A 8 -10.72 2.96 -10.44
C ARG A 8 -9.58 3.00 -9.42
N LEU A 9 -9.90 3.10 -8.12
CA LEU A 9 -8.90 3.07 -7.05
C LEU A 9 -8.12 1.74 -7.03
N HIS A 10 -8.81 0.62 -7.29
CA HIS A 10 -8.18 -0.69 -7.40
C HIS A 10 -7.21 -0.74 -8.59
N ASP A 11 -7.65 -0.28 -9.77
CA ASP A 11 -6.83 -0.29 -10.98
C ASP A 11 -5.61 0.61 -10.84
N LEU A 12 -5.77 1.80 -10.25
CA LEU A 12 -4.67 2.70 -9.91
C LEU A 12 -3.69 2.04 -8.93
N LEU A 13 -4.20 1.37 -7.89
CA LEU A 13 -3.35 0.69 -6.91
C LEU A 13 -2.55 -0.45 -7.56
N LEU A 14 -3.17 -1.24 -8.44
CA LEU A 14 -2.47 -2.30 -9.19
C LEU A 14 -1.38 -1.71 -10.08
N ALA A 15 -1.65 -0.61 -10.78
CA ALA A 15 -0.66 0.07 -11.61
C ALA A 15 0.52 0.61 -10.79
N LEU A 16 0.26 1.17 -9.60
CA LEU A 16 1.29 1.64 -8.68
C LEU A 16 2.13 0.49 -8.11
N ILE A 17 1.51 -0.62 -7.73
CA ILE A 17 2.21 -1.83 -7.26
C ILE A 17 3.10 -2.38 -8.38
N ALA A 18 2.61 -2.46 -9.61
CA ALA A 18 3.37 -2.98 -10.75
C ALA A 18 4.61 -2.14 -11.09
N ARG A 19 4.61 -0.85 -10.72
CA ARG A 19 5.74 0.07 -10.91
C ARG A 19 6.76 0.04 -9.76
N GLU A 20 6.37 -0.44 -8.58
CA GLU A 20 7.26 -0.51 -7.42
C GLU A 20 8.10 -1.78 -7.47
N GLU A 21 9.37 -1.65 -7.87
CA GLU A 21 10.30 -2.77 -7.89
C GLU A 21 10.63 -3.24 -6.46
N GLY A 22 10.38 -4.52 -6.17
CA GLY A 22 10.76 -5.13 -4.91
C GLY A 22 9.91 -4.71 -3.71
N LEU A 23 8.61 -4.47 -3.92
CA LEU A 23 7.65 -4.25 -2.84
C LEU A 23 7.62 -5.49 -1.92
N PRO A 24 8.12 -5.41 -0.67
CA PRO A 24 8.22 -6.57 0.20
C PRO A 24 6.82 -7.02 0.63
N LEU A 25 6.68 -8.31 0.92
CA LEU A 25 5.50 -8.85 1.60
C LEU A 25 5.70 -8.76 3.12
N MET A 26 4.59 -8.69 3.87
CA MET A 26 4.65 -8.83 5.31
C MET A 26 5.07 -10.24 5.68
N ASP A 27 5.97 -10.35 6.66
CA ASP A 27 6.33 -11.62 7.25
C ASP A 27 5.24 -12.05 8.23
N GLN A 28 4.54 -13.13 7.87
CA GLN A 28 3.43 -13.68 8.64
C GLN A 28 3.88 -14.66 9.72
N THR A 29 5.16 -15.07 9.70
CA THR A 29 5.71 -15.97 10.69
C THR A 29 6.20 -15.17 11.89
N LEU A 30 5.65 -15.46 13.08
CA LEU A 30 6.16 -14.86 14.30
C LEU A 30 7.55 -15.47 14.57
N PRO A 31 8.58 -14.67 14.90
CA PRO A 31 9.90 -15.21 15.20
C PRO A 31 9.84 -16.20 16.37
N GLU A 32 10.58 -17.30 16.28
CA GLU A 32 10.66 -18.26 17.38
C GLU A 32 11.30 -17.64 18.62
N GLU A 33 10.88 -18.09 19.80
CA GLU A 33 11.37 -17.59 21.08
C GLU A 33 12.80 -18.08 21.35
N GLY A 34 13.79 -17.42 20.76
CA GLY A 34 15.21 -17.78 20.94
C GLY A 34 16.16 -16.59 21.10
N SER A 35 15.77 -15.41 20.62
CA SER A 35 16.57 -14.18 20.70
C SER A 35 15.66 -12.96 20.83
N ALA A 36 15.81 -12.18 21.90
CA ALA A 36 15.00 -10.97 22.13
C ALA A 36 15.14 -9.91 21.01
N ALA A 37 16.20 -9.99 20.20
CA ALA A 37 16.41 -9.10 19.06
C ALA A 37 15.54 -9.45 17.84
N GLU A 38 15.08 -10.70 17.72
CA GLU A 38 14.34 -11.18 16.55
C GLU A 38 12.90 -10.64 16.46
N PRO A 39 12.11 -10.61 17.55
CA PRO A 39 10.77 -10.00 17.55
C PRO A 39 10.80 -8.50 17.19
N ALA A 40 11.76 -7.75 17.71
CA ALA A 40 11.90 -6.32 17.43
C ALA A 40 12.23 -6.07 15.95
N ARG A 41 13.16 -6.84 15.39
CA ARG A 41 13.54 -6.75 13.98
C ARG A 41 12.38 -7.12 13.04
N TRP A 42 11.65 -8.18 13.36
CA TRP A 42 10.45 -8.60 12.63
C TRP A 42 9.37 -7.51 12.62
N LEU A 43 9.10 -6.91 13.79
CA LEU A 43 8.10 -5.85 13.93
C LEU A 43 8.50 -4.62 13.10
N ASP A 44 9.77 -4.21 13.16
CA ASP A 44 10.29 -3.10 12.37
C ASP A 44 10.18 -3.36 10.86
N GLN A 45 10.48 -4.59 10.42
CA GLN A 45 10.38 -4.98 9.02
C GLN A 45 8.93 -4.95 8.52
N ASN A 46 7.99 -5.49 9.29
CA ASN A 46 6.57 -5.43 8.97
C ASN A 46 6.02 -4.01 9.00
N ARG A 47 6.42 -3.18 9.96
CA ARG A 47 6.03 -1.78 10.04
C ARG A 47 6.49 -1.00 8.81
N ARG A 48 7.74 -1.19 8.37
CA ARG A 48 8.27 -0.56 7.13
C ARG A 48 7.51 -1.04 5.90
N THR A 49 7.22 -2.33 5.82
CA THR A 49 6.46 -2.91 4.71
C THR A 49 5.05 -2.31 4.63
N LEU A 50 4.33 -2.28 5.75
CA LEU A 50 3.00 -1.68 5.84
C LEU A 50 3.00 -0.20 5.43
N GLN A 51 4.01 0.57 5.87
CA GLN A 51 4.14 1.98 5.50
C GLN A 51 4.27 2.19 3.99
N ARG A 52 4.97 1.29 3.27
CA ARG A 52 5.09 1.34 1.81
C ARG A 52 3.75 1.08 1.13
N TYR A 53 3.02 0.03 1.52
CA TYR A 53 1.67 -0.23 0.99
C TYR A 53 0.73 0.94 1.25
N GLN A 54 0.75 1.50 2.45
CA GLN A 54 -0.08 2.66 2.79
C GLN A 54 0.28 3.90 1.95
N ALA A 55 1.55 4.08 1.59
CA ALA A 55 1.95 5.16 0.69
C ALA A 55 1.33 4.97 -0.70
N LEU A 56 1.38 3.76 -1.26
CA LEU A 56 0.75 3.45 -2.55
C LEU A 56 -0.77 3.69 -2.53
N VAL A 57 -1.46 3.26 -1.48
CA VAL A 57 -2.90 3.50 -1.31
C VAL A 57 -3.21 4.99 -1.24
N ARG A 58 -2.44 5.76 -0.46
CA ARG A 58 -2.63 7.23 -0.39
C ARG A 58 -2.41 7.87 -1.76
N THR A 59 -1.39 7.45 -2.50
CA THR A 59 -1.14 7.95 -3.85
C THR A 59 -2.30 7.62 -4.81
N ALA A 60 -2.84 6.39 -4.79
CA ALA A 60 -4.00 6.04 -5.60
C ALA A 60 -5.21 6.93 -5.28
N VAL A 61 -5.48 7.19 -3.99
CA VAL A 61 -6.56 8.09 -3.56
C VAL A 61 -6.34 9.53 -4.01
N THR A 62 -5.11 10.03 -3.93
CA THR A 62 -4.78 11.38 -4.42
C THR A 62 -4.98 11.48 -5.93
N LEU A 63 -4.55 10.49 -6.70
CA LEU A 63 -4.72 10.48 -8.16
C LEU A 63 -6.20 10.42 -8.57
N ASP A 64 -7.01 9.56 -7.93
CA ASP A 64 -8.46 9.51 -8.18
C ASP A 64 -9.14 10.85 -7.86
N ALA A 65 -8.76 11.50 -6.76
CA ALA A 65 -9.31 12.81 -6.40
C ALA A 65 -8.92 13.93 -7.39
N LEU A 66 -7.71 13.89 -7.94
CA LEU A 66 -7.27 14.84 -8.97
C LEU A 66 -8.03 14.63 -10.29
N MET A 67 -8.21 13.38 -10.71
CA MET A 67 -9.00 13.07 -11.91
C MET A 67 -10.47 13.46 -11.75
N ASP A 68 -11.08 13.16 -10.60
CA ASP A 68 -12.46 13.59 -10.30
C ASP A 68 -12.57 15.14 -10.34
N ALA A 69 -11.55 15.88 -9.91
CA ALA A 69 -11.54 17.34 -9.98
C ALA A 69 -11.44 17.86 -11.42
N GLU A 70 -10.63 17.22 -12.27
CA GLU A 70 -10.52 17.54 -13.70
C GLU A 70 -11.82 17.25 -14.46
N GLU A 71 -12.48 16.12 -14.20
CA GLU A 71 -13.76 15.74 -14.81
C GLU A 71 -14.89 16.72 -14.46
N ASN A 72 -14.91 17.26 -13.24
CA ASN A 72 -15.93 18.21 -12.79
C ASN A 72 -15.63 19.68 -13.13
N ALA A 73 -14.44 19.98 -13.66
CA ALA A 73 -14.03 21.33 -14.04
C ALA A 73 -14.36 21.68 -15.51
N GLY A 74 -14.73 20.68 -16.33
CA GLY A 74 -15.15 20.83 -17.73
C GLY A 74 -16.67 20.84 -17.90
#